data_AF-T0N880-F1
#
_entry.id   AF-T0N880-F1
#
_cell.length_a   1.000
_cell.length_b   1.000
_cell.length_c   1.000
_cell.angle_alpha   90.00
_cell.angle_beta   90.00
_cell.angle_gamma   90.00
#
_symmetry.space_group_name_H-M   'P 1'
#
loop_
_entity.id
_entity.type
_entity.pdbx_description
1 polymer ?
#
loop_
_entity_poly.entity_id
_entity_poly.type
_entity_poly.pdbx_seq_one_letter_code
_entity_poly.pdbx_strand_id
1 'polypeptide(L)'
;MRVESSDESVDVSGYNFIVATGSRTRIPEIEGLEETGYLTSDSIWNLDALPGSLGVIGGGFVGLEIGQALHRLGSDVIIIKQHDTIVPGIEEELGHELITALKDDGISFLTGRSVSRVYKEGNKKVIEATHKGGIDTIKVDEILISSGRIPNVEGLSLEEAGVKYSPRGISIRKDFSTDNPLIYAAGDVVDQKYRLETLAAREGATVASNIFNNADKTVNLQEIPWAVFTEPQFASVGFTEDEYRRLHGSATSRTIPLSAVPKARILRQEHGTIKIVVDPASNRIVGVHAVSPYAAEFIMEGVIAVKQGMTFNDIIENSHIFPTVSEGIKLAAQSFTRDLSMMSCCME
;
A
#
# COMPACT_ATOMS: atom_id res chain seq x y z
N MET A 1 -34.05 6.47 -2.77
CA MET A 1 -32.98 6.00 -3.67
C MET A 1 -33.62 5.11 -4.71
N ARG A 2 -33.46 5.43 -5.99
CA ARG A 2 -33.87 4.54 -7.07
C ARG A 2 -32.71 3.62 -7.40
N VAL A 3 -32.93 2.31 -7.34
CA VAL A 3 -31.94 1.29 -7.67
C VAL A 3 -32.32 0.70 -9.02
N GLU A 4 -31.38 0.68 -9.96
CA GLU A 4 -31.59 0.12 -11.29
C GLU A 4 -30.66 -1.08 -11.47
N SER A 5 -31.24 -2.21 -11.86
CA SER A 5 -30.53 -3.40 -12.33
C SER A 5 -30.80 -3.60 -13.82
N SER A 6 -30.21 -4.63 -14.43
CA SER A 6 -30.44 -4.96 -15.85
C SER A 6 -31.91 -5.17 -16.21
N ASP A 7 -32.72 -5.64 -15.25
CA ASP A 7 -34.06 -6.16 -15.52
C ASP A 7 -35.17 -5.43 -14.75
N GLU A 8 -34.83 -4.65 -13.72
CA GLU A 8 -35.80 -3.95 -12.87
C GLU A 8 -35.29 -2.64 -12.28
N SER A 9 -36.22 -1.74 -11.98
CA SER A 9 -35.98 -0.53 -11.20
C SER A 9 -36.87 -0.54 -9.96
N VAL A 10 -36.26 -0.28 -8.80
CA VAL A 10 -36.94 -0.31 -7.49
C VAL A 10 -36.62 0.95 -6.71
N ASP A 11 -37.66 1.58 -6.17
CA ASP A 11 -37.51 2.70 -5.23
C ASP A 11 -37.35 2.18 -3.80
N VAL A 12 -36.21 2.51 -3.18
CA VAL A 12 -35.86 2.16 -1.81
C VAL A 12 -35.88 3.41 -0.94
N SER A 13 -36.58 3.32 0.18
CA SER A 13 -36.63 4.35 1.23
C SER A 13 -36.01 3.84 2.52
N GLY A 14 -35.28 4.71 3.22
CA GLY A 14 -34.61 4.39 4.48
C GLY A 14 -34.31 5.66 5.26
N TYR A 15 -34.12 5.53 6.57
CA TYR A 15 -33.75 6.66 7.43
C TYR A 15 -32.32 7.12 7.20
N ASN A 16 -31.42 6.18 6.90
CA ASN A 16 -30.01 6.43 6.63
C ASN A 16 -29.54 5.57 5.47
N PHE A 17 -28.57 6.07 4.70
CA PHE A 17 -27.89 5.35 3.63
C PHE A 17 -26.38 5.34 3.87
N ILE A 18 -25.72 4.25 3.48
CA ILE A 18 -24.25 4.15 3.50
C ILE A 18 -23.78 3.88 2.08
N VAL A 19 -22.94 4.76 1.53
CA VAL A 19 -22.28 4.55 0.24
C VAL A 19 -20.99 3.76 0.48
N ALA A 20 -20.98 2.51 0.01
CA ALA A 20 -19.86 1.58 0.13
C ALA A 20 -19.56 0.88 -1.22
N THR A 21 -19.60 1.65 -2.30
CA THR A 21 -19.49 1.17 -3.69
C THR A 21 -18.07 0.80 -4.12
N GLY A 22 -17.11 0.97 -3.22
CA GLY A 22 -15.73 0.58 -3.43
C GLY A 22 -14.99 1.45 -4.46
N SER A 23 -14.00 0.84 -5.10
CA SER A 23 -13.15 1.46 -6.12
C SER A 23 -12.88 0.46 -7.25
N ARG A 24 -12.30 0.93 -8.36
CA ARG A 24 -11.86 0.10 -9.49
C ARG A 24 -10.46 0.51 -9.96
N THR A 25 -9.81 -0.34 -10.74
CA THR A 25 -8.49 -0.03 -11.32
C THR A 25 -8.56 1.22 -12.19
N ARG A 26 -7.62 2.14 -11.99
CA ARG A 26 -7.47 3.33 -12.84
C ARG A 26 -6.81 2.92 -14.15
N ILE A 27 -7.52 3.07 -15.26
CA ILE A 27 -6.96 2.85 -16.59
C ILE A 27 -6.32 4.15 -17.07
N PRO A 28 -5.01 4.17 -17.35
CA PRO A 28 -4.35 5.37 -17.88
C PRO A 28 -4.72 5.60 -19.36
N GLU A 29 -4.81 6.86 -19.75
CA GLU A 29 -4.98 7.24 -21.16
C GLU A 29 -3.66 7.04 -21.91
N ILE A 30 -3.48 5.83 -22.46
CA ILE A 30 -2.31 5.44 -23.26
C ILE A 30 -2.79 5.08 -24.67
N GLU A 31 -2.15 5.64 -25.69
CA GLU A 31 -2.50 5.37 -27.09
C GLU A 31 -2.43 3.87 -27.40
N GLY A 32 -3.53 3.30 -27.92
CA GLY A 32 -3.61 1.91 -28.36
C GLY A 32 -3.79 0.86 -27.24
N LEU A 33 -3.92 1.28 -25.97
CA LEU A 33 -4.03 0.37 -24.83
C LEU A 33 -5.32 -0.46 -24.87
N GLU A 34 -6.47 0.19 -25.08
CA GLU A 34 -7.79 -0.48 -25.16
C GLU A 34 -7.85 -1.45 -26.35
N GLU A 35 -7.38 -1.03 -27.53
CA GLU A 35 -7.37 -1.85 -28.75
C GLU A 35 -6.43 -3.05 -28.65
N THR A 36 -5.32 -2.90 -27.90
CA THR A 36 -4.38 -3.99 -27.66
C THR A 36 -4.91 -4.99 -26.63
N GLY A 37 -5.73 -4.52 -25.69
CA GLY A 37 -6.24 -5.29 -24.57
C GLY A 37 -5.20 -5.46 -23.46
N TYR A 38 -5.67 -5.48 -22.22
CA TYR A 38 -4.85 -5.55 -21.02
C TYR A 38 -5.56 -6.32 -19.91
N LEU A 39 -4.80 -6.66 -18.89
CA LEU A 39 -5.26 -7.27 -17.66
C LEU A 39 -5.28 -6.21 -16.55
N THR A 40 -6.15 -6.41 -15.56
CA THR A 40 -6.17 -5.66 -14.30
C THR A 40 -6.10 -6.66 -13.14
N SER A 41 -6.10 -6.17 -11.90
CA SER A 41 -6.27 -7.02 -10.71
C SER A 41 -7.53 -7.88 -10.75
N ASP A 42 -8.54 -7.48 -11.54
CA ASP A 42 -9.83 -8.15 -11.59
C ASP A 42 -9.85 -9.24 -12.68
N SER A 43 -9.13 -9.04 -13.79
CA SER A 43 -9.13 -9.95 -14.93
C SER A 43 -7.95 -10.92 -14.99
N ILE A 44 -6.86 -10.69 -14.26
CA ILE A 44 -5.67 -11.56 -14.23
C ILE A 44 -5.99 -13.01 -13.85
N TRP A 45 -7.00 -13.23 -13.02
CA TRP A 45 -7.41 -14.55 -12.52
C TRP A 45 -8.14 -15.40 -13.57
N ASN A 46 -8.53 -14.79 -14.69
CA ASN A 46 -9.22 -15.46 -15.79
C ASN A 46 -8.25 -15.97 -16.87
N LEU A 47 -6.94 -15.95 -16.61
CA LEU A 47 -5.94 -16.48 -17.54
C LEU A 47 -6.03 -18.01 -17.62
N ASP A 48 -6.20 -18.52 -18.84
CA ASP A 48 -6.20 -19.97 -19.11
C ASP A 48 -4.79 -20.59 -19.06
N ALA A 49 -3.77 -19.76 -19.30
CA ALA A 49 -2.37 -20.17 -19.31
C ALA A 49 -1.47 -19.04 -18.79
N LEU A 50 -0.34 -19.43 -18.18
CA LEU A 50 0.68 -18.49 -17.73
C LEU A 50 1.35 -17.83 -18.95
N PRO A 51 1.37 -16.48 -19.05
CA PRO A 51 2.07 -15.80 -20.14
C PRO A 51 3.58 -16.02 -20.02
N GLY A 52 4.28 -16.17 -21.15
CA GLY A 52 5.74 -16.28 -21.17
C GLY A 52 6.41 -15.01 -20.65
N SER A 53 5.86 -13.85 -20.99
CA SER A 53 6.30 -12.56 -20.44
C SER A 53 5.16 -11.59 -20.12
N LEU A 54 5.32 -10.83 -19.03
CA LEU A 54 4.35 -9.88 -18.50
C LEU A 54 4.96 -8.48 -18.37
N GLY A 55 4.32 -7.48 -18.98
CA GLY A 55 4.62 -6.07 -18.76
C GLY A 55 3.66 -5.47 -17.73
N VAL A 56 4.17 -5.04 -16.58
CA VAL A 56 3.37 -4.40 -15.53
C VAL A 56 3.51 -2.88 -15.63
N ILE A 57 2.41 -2.18 -15.89
CA ILE A 57 2.37 -0.71 -15.94
C ILE A 57 1.88 -0.18 -14.58
N GLY A 58 2.83 0.24 -13.76
CA GLY A 58 2.62 0.67 -12.37
C GLY A 58 3.47 -0.12 -11.38
N GLY A 59 4.10 0.58 -10.44
CA GLY A 59 4.88 -0.03 -9.35
C GLY A 59 4.26 0.20 -7.97
N GLY A 60 2.94 0.07 -7.89
CA GLY A 60 2.20 0.03 -6.62
C GLY A 60 2.07 -1.40 -6.09
N PHE A 61 1.45 -1.57 -4.92
CA PHE A 61 1.30 -2.85 -4.22
C PHE A 61 0.81 -3.99 -5.13
N VAL A 62 -0.31 -3.80 -5.84
CA VAL A 62 -0.87 -4.79 -6.78
C VAL A 62 0.13 -5.24 -7.83
N GLY A 63 0.84 -4.29 -8.45
CA GLY A 63 1.78 -4.57 -9.53
C GLY A 63 2.99 -5.37 -9.04
N LEU A 64 3.48 -5.08 -7.83
CA LEU A 64 4.59 -5.81 -7.22
C LEU A 64 4.19 -7.22 -6.80
N GLU A 65 3.05 -7.37 -6.12
CA GLU A 65 2.57 -8.68 -5.63
C GLU A 65 2.26 -9.63 -6.78
N ILE A 66 1.43 -9.19 -7.73
CA ILE A 66 1.06 -10.00 -8.90
C ILE A 66 2.29 -10.22 -9.79
N GLY A 67 3.11 -9.20 -9.97
CA GLY A 67 4.35 -9.31 -10.74
C GLY A 67 5.28 -10.39 -10.19
N GLN A 68 5.56 -10.38 -8.89
CA GLN A 68 6.39 -11.41 -8.27
C GLN A 68 5.71 -12.79 -8.27
N ALA A 69 4.40 -12.85 -8.06
CA ALA A 69 3.67 -14.11 -8.11
C ALA A 69 3.79 -14.79 -9.49
N LEU A 70 3.53 -14.07 -10.59
CA LEU A 70 3.67 -14.63 -11.93
C LEU A 70 5.13 -14.89 -12.29
N HIS A 71 6.07 -14.06 -11.82
CA HIS A 71 7.49 -14.34 -12.00
C HIS A 71 7.88 -15.70 -11.40
N ARG A 72 7.48 -15.97 -10.16
CA ARG A 72 7.75 -17.24 -9.48
C ARG A 72 7.00 -18.43 -10.05
N LEU A 73 5.90 -18.19 -10.76
CA LEU A 73 5.22 -19.21 -11.56
C LEU A 73 5.93 -19.50 -12.90
N GLY A 74 6.82 -18.61 -13.35
CA GLY A 74 7.68 -18.81 -14.52
C GLY A 74 7.59 -17.75 -15.62
N SER A 75 6.85 -16.65 -15.42
CA SER A 75 6.82 -15.55 -16.38
C SER A 75 8.07 -14.66 -16.29
N ASP A 76 8.54 -14.16 -17.43
CA ASP A 76 9.49 -13.05 -17.46
C ASP A 76 8.75 -11.74 -17.20
N VAL A 77 9.01 -11.10 -16.05
CA VAL A 77 8.26 -9.92 -15.60
C VAL A 77 9.11 -8.66 -15.67
N ILE A 78 8.53 -7.60 -16.25
CA ILE A 78 9.08 -6.25 -16.23
C ILE A 78 8.08 -5.24 -15.67
N ILE A 79 8.49 -4.50 -14.65
CA ILE A 79 7.69 -3.43 -14.03
C ILE A 79 8.14 -2.09 -14.60
N ILE A 80 7.20 -1.35 -15.18
CA ILE A 80 7.42 -0.06 -15.82
C ILE A 80 6.75 1.02 -14.98
N LYS A 81 7.50 2.06 -14.61
CA LYS A 81 6.99 3.15 -13.78
C LYS A 81 7.60 4.49 -14.16
N GLN A 82 6.77 5.53 -14.11
CA GLN A 82 7.17 6.91 -14.41
C GLN A 82 8.16 7.53 -13.42
N HIS A 83 8.14 7.13 -12.15
CA HIS A 83 9.05 7.66 -11.13
C HIS A 83 9.97 6.56 -10.61
N ASP A 84 11.09 6.97 -10.01
CA ASP A 84 12.11 6.05 -9.47
C ASP A 84 11.68 5.34 -8.19
N THR A 85 10.81 5.96 -7.39
CA THR A 85 10.23 5.34 -6.20
C THR A 85 9.12 4.36 -6.56
N ILE A 86 9.01 3.25 -5.83
CA ILE A 86 7.83 2.36 -5.86
C ILE A 86 6.88 2.70 -4.71
N VAL A 87 5.72 2.04 -4.66
CA VAL A 87 4.77 2.04 -3.53
C VAL A 87 4.54 3.43 -2.90
N PRO A 88 3.50 4.17 -3.30
CA PRO A 88 3.25 5.51 -2.77
C PRO A 88 3.25 5.55 -1.23
N GLY A 89 4.06 6.44 -0.65
CA GLY A 89 4.15 6.62 0.80
C GLY A 89 5.11 5.65 1.52
N ILE A 90 5.91 4.88 0.79
CA ILE A 90 7.05 4.14 1.35
C ILE A 90 8.20 5.09 1.73
N GLU A 91 8.95 4.74 2.77
CA GLU A 91 10.24 5.34 3.08
C GLU A 91 11.23 5.06 1.93
N GLU A 92 12.00 6.06 1.48
CA GLU A 92 12.81 5.96 0.26
C GLU A 92 13.82 4.81 0.33
N GLU A 93 14.51 4.67 1.46
CA GLU A 93 15.49 3.61 1.68
C GLU A 93 14.85 2.20 1.69
N LEU A 94 13.62 2.06 2.20
CA LEU A 94 12.87 0.80 2.17
C LEU A 94 12.41 0.49 0.75
N GLY A 95 11.97 1.50 -0.01
CA GLY A 95 11.60 1.33 -1.42
C GLY A 95 12.78 0.84 -2.26
N HIS A 96 13.97 1.41 -2.06
CA HIS A 96 15.18 0.96 -2.74
C HIS A 96 15.60 -0.47 -2.37
N GLU A 97 15.52 -0.82 -1.08
CA GLU A 97 15.83 -2.18 -0.62
C GLU A 97 14.86 -3.21 -1.23
N LEU A 98 13.56 -2.89 -1.26
CA LEU A 98 12.56 -3.76 -1.87
C LEU A 98 12.77 -3.92 -3.38
N ILE A 99 13.09 -2.85 -4.12
CA ILE A 99 13.45 -2.96 -5.55
C ILE A 99 14.66 -3.85 -5.74
N THR A 100 15.71 -3.68 -4.92
CA THR A 100 16.93 -4.50 -4.99
C THR A 100 16.60 -5.97 -4.79
N ALA A 101 15.85 -6.30 -3.74
CA ALA A 101 15.45 -7.68 -3.46
C ALA A 101 14.63 -8.30 -4.60
N LEU A 102 13.70 -7.54 -5.19
CA LEU A 102 12.89 -8.02 -6.32
C LEU A 102 13.69 -8.18 -7.62
N LYS A 103 14.72 -7.35 -7.85
CA LYS A 103 15.66 -7.52 -8.95
C LYS A 103 16.51 -8.78 -8.77
N ASP A 104 16.97 -9.02 -7.55
CA ASP A 104 17.75 -10.21 -7.21
C ASP A 104 16.89 -11.49 -7.29
N ASP A 105 15.57 -11.39 -7.07
CA ASP A 105 14.60 -12.48 -7.32
C ASP A 105 14.40 -12.75 -8.82
N GLY A 106 14.79 -11.83 -9.72
CA GLY A 106 14.74 -11.99 -11.18
C GLY A 106 13.81 -11.03 -11.93
N ILE A 107 13.16 -10.10 -11.23
CA ILE A 107 12.20 -9.16 -11.83
C ILE A 107 12.92 -7.95 -12.44
N SER A 108 12.57 -7.61 -13.68
CA SER A 108 13.11 -6.42 -14.35
C SER A 108 12.35 -5.16 -13.94
N PHE A 109 13.06 -4.04 -13.79
CA PHE A 109 12.47 -2.74 -13.49
C PHE A 109 12.91 -1.67 -14.49
N LEU A 110 11.94 -0.92 -14.98
CA LEU A 110 12.12 0.22 -15.86
C LEU A 110 11.47 1.47 -15.23
N THR A 111 12.19 2.09 -14.31
CA THR A 111 11.75 3.30 -13.58
C THR A 111 12.11 4.59 -14.32
N GLY A 112 11.45 5.70 -14.03
CA GLY A 112 11.70 6.97 -14.75
C GLY A 112 11.17 6.96 -16.20
N ARG A 113 10.28 6.03 -16.53
CA ARG A 113 9.75 5.81 -17.88
C ARG A 113 8.23 6.01 -17.94
N SER A 114 7.77 6.83 -18.87
CA SER A 114 6.35 7.06 -19.10
C SER A 114 5.89 6.28 -20.33
N VAL A 115 4.97 5.33 -20.16
CA VAL A 115 4.40 4.60 -21.29
C VAL A 115 3.59 5.56 -22.16
N SER A 116 3.97 5.69 -23.43
CA SER A 116 3.33 6.60 -24.39
C SER A 116 2.36 5.88 -25.32
N ARG A 117 2.66 4.63 -25.67
CA ARG A 117 1.90 3.88 -26.68
C ARG A 117 2.00 2.38 -26.44
N VAL A 118 0.93 1.67 -26.77
CA VAL A 118 0.86 0.21 -26.78
C VAL A 118 0.22 -0.26 -28.09
N TYR A 119 0.74 -1.31 -28.69
CA TYR A 119 0.17 -1.92 -29.92
C TYR A 119 0.48 -3.41 -30.01
N LYS A 120 -0.19 -4.12 -30.94
CA LYS A 120 0.12 -5.52 -31.25
C LYS A 120 1.11 -5.62 -32.40
N GLU A 121 2.06 -6.53 -32.28
CA GLU A 121 2.96 -6.96 -33.36
C GLU A 121 2.99 -8.50 -33.40
N GLY A 122 2.28 -9.07 -34.38
CA GLY A 122 2.02 -10.51 -34.42
C GLY A 122 1.23 -10.96 -33.19
N ASN A 123 1.78 -11.92 -32.43
CA ASN A 123 1.16 -12.46 -31.21
C ASN A 123 1.65 -11.77 -29.93
N LYS A 124 2.49 -10.73 -30.03
CA LYS A 124 3.03 -10.01 -28.87
C LYS A 124 2.38 -8.64 -28.73
N LYS A 125 2.32 -8.13 -27.51
CA LYS A 125 1.99 -6.75 -27.17
C LYS A 125 3.29 -5.97 -27.02
N VAL A 126 3.34 -4.78 -27.60
CA VAL A 126 4.51 -3.91 -27.60
C VAL A 126 4.21 -2.68 -26.78
N ILE A 127 5.06 -2.36 -25.81
CA ILE A 127 4.98 -1.18 -24.95
C ILE A 127 6.10 -0.22 -25.37
N GLU A 128 5.75 1.00 -25.72
CA GLU A 128 6.71 2.10 -25.93
C GLU A 128 6.73 2.99 -24.69
N ALA A 129 7.91 3.10 -24.09
CA ALA A 129 8.15 3.82 -22.84
C ALA A 129 9.16 4.96 -23.07
N THR A 130 8.68 6.19 -22.91
CA THR A 130 9.48 7.41 -23.13
C THR A 130 10.31 7.79 -21.90
N HIS A 131 11.50 8.31 -22.15
CA HIS A 131 12.35 8.97 -21.16
C HIS A 131 13.12 10.13 -21.83
N LYS A 132 13.88 10.92 -21.05
CA LYS A 132 14.64 12.07 -21.58
C LYS A 132 15.62 11.74 -22.72
N GLY A 133 16.05 10.49 -22.83
CA GLY A 133 17.05 10.04 -23.79
C GLY A 133 16.50 9.26 -24.99
N GLY A 134 15.19 9.02 -25.08
CA GLY A 134 14.60 8.24 -26.15
C GLY A 134 13.37 7.43 -25.75
N ILE A 135 13.16 6.33 -26.46
CA ILE A 135 12.02 5.42 -26.30
C ILE A 135 12.57 4.01 -26.11
N ASP A 136 12.22 3.39 -24.98
CA ASP A 136 12.42 1.97 -24.73
C ASP A 136 11.24 1.19 -25.36
N THR A 137 11.52 0.11 -26.09
CA THR A 137 10.50 -0.76 -26.70
C THR A 137 10.54 -2.14 -26.05
N ILE A 138 9.42 -2.56 -25.46
CA ILE A 138 9.31 -3.79 -24.69
C ILE A 138 8.26 -4.68 -25.33
N LYS A 139 8.59 -5.94 -25.66
CA LYS A 139 7.65 -6.92 -26.22
C LYS A 139 7.28 -7.95 -25.16
N VAL A 140 5.99 -8.10 -24.90
CA VAL A 140 5.44 -9.01 -23.88
C VAL A 140 4.28 -9.83 -24.43
N ASP A 141 3.95 -10.95 -23.78
CA ASP A 141 2.72 -11.69 -24.09
C ASP A 141 1.50 -10.95 -23.54
N GLU A 142 1.58 -10.51 -22.30
CA GLU A 142 0.48 -9.85 -21.60
C GLU A 142 0.90 -8.54 -20.92
N ILE A 143 -0.09 -7.66 -20.69
CA ILE A 143 0.09 -6.38 -20.01
C ILE A 143 -0.82 -6.33 -18.80
N LEU A 144 -0.29 -6.02 -17.63
CA LEU A 144 -1.04 -5.77 -16.41
C LEU A 144 -1.04 -4.27 -16.08
N ILE A 145 -2.23 -3.68 -16.00
CA ILE A 145 -2.41 -2.31 -15.50
C ILE A 145 -2.57 -2.33 -13.98
N SER A 146 -1.69 -1.60 -13.29
CA SER A 146 -1.72 -1.44 -11.83
C SER A 146 -1.48 0.03 -11.42
N SER A 147 -2.01 0.97 -12.21
CA SER A 147 -1.75 2.41 -12.11
C SER A 147 -2.53 3.14 -10.99
N GLY A 148 -2.96 2.41 -9.97
CA GLY A 148 -3.79 2.91 -8.87
C GLY A 148 -5.28 2.62 -9.04
N ARG A 149 -6.10 3.21 -8.16
CA ARG A 149 -7.55 2.96 -8.09
C ARG A 149 -8.33 4.27 -8.10
N ILE A 150 -9.54 4.23 -8.62
CA ILE A 150 -10.51 5.35 -8.62
C ILE A 150 -11.79 4.93 -7.91
N PRO A 151 -12.41 5.82 -7.10
CA PRO A 151 -13.63 5.52 -6.37
C PRO A 151 -14.82 5.33 -7.33
N ASN A 152 -15.74 4.43 -7.00
CA ASN A 152 -16.95 4.20 -7.80
C ASN A 152 -18.05 5.18 -7.40
N VAL A 153 -18.06 6.37 -8.00
CA VAL A 153 -19.02 7.46 -7.72
C VAL A 153 -19.93 7.76 -8.90
N GLU A 154 -19.58 7.29 -10.09
CA GLU A 154 -20.35 7.51 -11.31
C GLU A 154 -21.70 6.80 -11.25
N GLY A 155 -22.76 7.45 -11.75
CA GLY A 155 -24.12 6.91 -11.75
C GLY A 155 -24.86 6.93 -10.41
N LEU A 156 -24.25 7.46 -9.34
CA LEU A 156 -24.88 7.53 -8.01
C LEU A 156 -25.73 8.79 -7.76
N SER A 157 -25.76 9.75 -8.70
CA SER A 157 -26.45 11.04 -8.54
C SER A 157 -26.14 11.75 -7.21
N LEU A 158 -24.88 11.71 -6.77
CA LEU A 158 -24.45 12.25 -5.47
C LEU A 158 -24.77 13.74 -5.29
N GLU A 159 -24.70 14.52 -6.38
CA GLU A 159 -25.03 15.95 -6.36
C GLU A 159 -26.51 16.19 -6.02
N GLU A 160 -27.42 15.40 -6.60
CA GLU A 160 -28.85 15.46 -6.29
C GLU A 160 -29.13 15.06 -4.84
N ALA A 161 -28.31 14.15 -4.30
CA ALA A 161 -28.37 13.72 -2.91
C ALA A 161 -27.68 14.69 -1.94
N GLY A 162 -27.09 15.80 -2.41
CA GLY A 162 -26.37 16.77 -1.58
C GLY A 162 -25.06 16.24 -0.98
N VAL A 163 -24.41 15.27 -1.65
CA VAL A 163 -23.16 14.64 -1.22
C VAL A 163 -21.99 15.21 -2.02
N LYS A 164 -20.99 15.77 -1.34
CA LYS A 164 -19.77 16.26 -1.98
C LYS A 164 -18.76 15.13 -2.20
N TYR A 165 -18.11 15.17 -3.35
CA TYR A 165 -17.04 14.25 -3.71
C TYR A 165 -15.99 14.93 -4.59
N SER A 166 -14.82 14.31 -4.69
CA SER A 166 -13.71 14.72 -5.56
C SER A 166 -13.26 13.52 -6.39
N PRO A 167 -12.31 13.68 -7.34
CA PRO A 167 -11.70 12.54 -8.03
C PRO A 167 -11.04 11.52 -7.09
N ARG A 168 -10.78 11.88 -5.82
CA ARG A 168 -10.23 10.98 -4.81
C ARG A 168 -11.31 10.23 -4.00
N GLY A 169 -12.56 10.70 -3.99
CA GLY A 169 -13.67 10.02 -3.32
C GLY A 169 -14.69 10.96 -2.67
N ILE A 170 -15.64 10.37 -1.96
CA ILE A 170 -16.67 11.07 -1.18
C ILE A 170 -16.01 11.72 0.05
N SER A 171 -16.34 12.99 0.28
CA SER A 171 -15.88 13.71 1.48
C SER A 171 -16.72 13.30 2.69
N ILE A 172 -16.05 12.95 3.78
CA ILE A 172 -16.71 12.56 5.04
C ILE A 172 -16.23 13.42 6.21
N ARG A 173 -17.07 13.51 7.24
CA ARG A 173 -16.71 14.01 8.57
C ARG A 173 -16.08 12.89 9.40
N LYS A 174 -15.64 13.22 10.62
CA LYS A 174 -14.98 12.27 11.53
C LYS A 174 -15.88 11.08 11.92
N ASP A 175 -17.19 11.28 11.92
CA ASP A 175 -18.22 10.28 12.24
C ASP A 175 -18.71 9.51 11.00
N PHE A 176 -18.05 9.69 9.86
CA PHE A 176 -18.37 9.12 8.54
C PHE A 176 -19.60 9.70 7.83
N SER A 177 -20.26 10.71 8.40
CA SER A 177 -21.36 11.41 7.71
C SER A 177 -20.83 12.26 6.55
N THR A 178 -21.65 12.42 5.51
CA THR A 178 -21.37 13.31 4.37
C THR A 178 -21.90 14.72 4.63
N ASP A 179 -21.94 15.59 3.62
CA ASP A 179 -22.66 16.87 3.70
C ASP A 179 -24.17 16.69 3.88
N ASN A 180 -24.73 15.55 3.42
CA ASN A 180 -26.08 15.15 3.76
C ASN A 180 -26.07 14.32 5.06
N PRO A 181 -26.75 14.76 6.14
CA PRO A 181 -26.69 14.11 7.44
C PRO A 181 -27.34 12.71 7.47
N LEU A 182 -28.13 12.34 6.45
CA LEU A 182 -28.74 11.02 6.32
C LEU A 182 -27.88 10.05 5.49
N ILE A 183 -26.75 10.52 4.95
CA ILE A 183 -25.89 9.73 4.08
C ILE A 183 -24.49 9.67 4.68
N TYR A 184 -23.98 8.46 4.80
CA TYR A 184 -22.64 8.12 5.24
C TYR A 184 -21.86 7.52 4.07
N ALA A 185 -20.53 7.49 4.16
CA ALA A 185 -19.70 6.75 3.23
C ALA A 185 -18.57 6.02 3.96
N ALA A 186 -18.21 4.83 3.47
CA ALA A 186 -17.18 3.99 4.08
C ALA A 186 -16.43 3.17 3.03
N GLY A 187 -15.19 2.81 3.35
CA GLY A 187 -14.32 2.02 2.50
C GLY A 187 -13.78 2.80 1.31
N ASP A 188 -13.56 2.06 0.22
CA ASP A 188 -12.76 2.51 -0.90
C ASP A 188 -13.31 3.70 -1.71
N VAL A 189 -14.57 4.07 -1.48
CA VAL A 189 -15.23 5.21 -2.12
C VAL A 189 -14.89 6.54 -1.45
N VAL A 190 -14.37 6.53 -0.22
CA VAL A 190 -14.08 7.74 0.59
C VAL A 190 -12.79 8.42 0.15
N ASP A 191 -12.71 9.76 0.15
CA ASP A 191 -11.45 10.50 -0.06
C ASP A 191 -10.51 10.34 1.16
N GLN A 192 -9.74 9.25 1.18
CA GLN A 192 -8.81 8.93 2.26
C GLN A 192 -7.50 8.29 1.79
N LYS A 193 -6.52 8.17 2.70
CA LYS A 193 -5.16 7.68 2.41
C LYS A 193 -5.13 6.21 1.99
N TYR A 194 -5.94 5.37 2.63
CA TYR A 194 -5.86 3.91 2.49
C TYR A 194 -7.08 3.32 1.77
N ARG A 195 -6.85 2.18 1.13
CA ARG A 195 -7.83 1.38 0.40
C ARG A 195 -7.59 -0.09 0.77
N LEU A 196 -8.02 -0.45 1.97
CA LEU A 196 -7.71 -1.72 2.62
C LEU A 196 -9.00 -2.36 3.10
N GLU A 197 -9.13 -3.67 2.88
CA GLU A 197 -10.32 -4.44 3.26
C GLU A 197 -10.61 -4.33 4.77
N THR A 198 -9.58 -4.52 5.62
CA THR A 198 -9.74 -4.47 7.08
C THR A 198 -10.12 -3.08 7.58
N LEU A 199 -9.64 -2.02 6.91
CA LEU A 199 -10.06 -0.66 7.19
C LEU A 199 -11.53 -0.46 6.80
N ALA A 200 -11.92 -0.85 5.58
CA ALA A 200 -13.30 -0.72 5.12
C ALA A 200 -14.29 -1.46 6.03
N ALA A 201 -13.95 -2.67 6.49
CA ALA A 201 -14.75 -3.42 7.46
C ALA A 201 -14.89 -2.67 8.79
N ARG A 202 -13.79 -2.13 9.32
CA ARG A 202 -13.79 -1.32 10.56
C ARG A 202 -14.63 -0.05 10.41
N GLU A 203 -14.53 0.62 9.28
CA GLU A 203 -15.31 1.83 8.97
C GLU A 203 -16.80 1.51 8.88
N GLY A 204 -17.20 0.47 8.15
CA GLY A 204 -18.60 0.04 8.06
C GLY A 204 -19.20 -0.30 9.42
N ALA A 205 -18.48 -1.04 10.27
CA ALA A 205 -18.90 -1.34 11.64
C ALA A 205 -19.00 -0.08 12.51
N THR A 206 -18.12 0.90 12.28
CA THR A 206 -18.12 2.20 12.97
C THR A 206 -19.34 3.02 12.56
N VAL A 207 -19.64 3.11 11.27
CA VAL A 207 -20.83 3.80 10.74
C VAL A 207 -22.10 3.17 11.31
N ALA A 208 -22.23 1.85 11.27
CA ALA A 208 -23.38 1.15 11.84
C ALA A 208 -23.53 1.44 13.35
N SER A 209 -22.43 1.44 14.11
CA SER A 209 -22.45 1.80 15.53
C SER A 209 -22.89 3.25 15.76
N ASN A 210 -22.44 4.18 14.93
CA ASN A 210 -22.82 5.59 15.03
C ASN A 210 -24.31 5.78 14.74
N ILE A 211 -24.84 5.13 13.70
CA ILE A 211 -26.26 5.21 13.31
C ILE A 211 -27.18 4.61 14.38
N PHE A 212 -26.89 3.39 14.85
CA PHE A 212 -27.84 2.66 15.71
C PHE A 212 -27.64 2.92 17.20
N ASN A 213 -26.42 3.25 17.63
CA ASN A 213 -26.08 3.35 19.06
C ASN A 213 -25.65 4.76 19.48
N ASN A 214 -25.62 5.75 18.58
CA ASN A 214 -25.08 7.10 18.86
C ASN A 214 -23.70 7.03 19.51
N ALA A 215 -22.83 6.16 18.97
CA ALA A 215 -21.58 5.78 19.63
C ALA A 215 -20.45 6.81 19.52
N ASP A 216 -20.60 7.86 18.71
CA ASP A 216 -19.61 8.92 18.43
C ASP A 216 -18.20 8.37 18.13
N LYS A 217 -18.12 7.23 17.46
CA LYS A 217 -16.86 6.55 17.13
C LYS A 217 -16.23 7.15 15.88
N THR A 218 -14.90 7.17 15.88
CA THR A 218 -14.06 7.63 14.75
C THR A 218 -12.96 6.60 14.49
N VAL A 219 -12.31 6.69 13.34
CA VAL A 219 -11.13 5.86 13.01
C VAL A 219 -9.91 6.76 12.84
N ASN A 220 -8.85 6.45 13.59
CA ASN A 220 -7.56 7.10 13.44
C ASN A 220 -6.72 6.35 12.40
N LEU A 221 -6.49 6.97 11.24
CA LEU A 221 -5.73 6.35 10.14
C LEU A 221 -4.25 6.11 10.49
N GLN A 222 -3.68 6.79 11.49
CA GLN A 222 -2.29 6.56 11.91
C GLN A 222 -2.09 5.20 12.57
N GLU A 223 -3.15 4.60 13.09
CA GLU A 223 -3.12 3.28 13.74
C GLU A 223 -3.36 2.13 12.74
N ILE A 224 -3.55 2.44 11.47
CA ILE A 224 -3.92 1.44 10.46
C ILE A 224 -2.63 0.89 9.81
N PRO A 225 -2.28 -0.38 10.07
CA PRO A 225 -1.18 -1.00 9.37
C PRO A 225 -1.56 -1.30 7.92
N TRP A 226 -0.54 -1.39 7.08
CA TRP A 226 -0.67 -1.87 5.71
C TRP A 226 0.60 -2.59 5.29
N ALA A 227 0.47 -3.45 4.29
CA ALA A 227 1.56 -4.29 3.80
C ALA A 227 1.54 -4.43 2.29
N VAL A 228 2.69 -4.84 1.74
CA VAL A 228 2.83 -5.38 0.39
C VAL A 228 3.38 -6.79 0.53
N PHE A 229 2.64 -7.77 0.03
CA PHE A 229 2.89 -9.20 0.20
C PHE A 229 3.85 -9.77 -0.85
N THR A 230 4.91 -9.01 -1.14
CA THR A 230 6.09 -9.53 -1.85
C THR A 230 6.98 -10.33 -0.89
N GLU A 231 8.05 -10.93 -1.42
CA GLU A 231 9.13 -11.53 -0.64
C GLU A 231 10.45 -10.85 -1.01
N PRO A 232 11.09 -10.10 -0.10
CA PRO A 232 10.63 -9.79 1.26
C PRO A 232 9.34 -8.93 1.25
N GLN A 233 8.59 -9.01 2.35
CA GLN A 233 7.37 -8.22 2.54
C GLN A 233 7.73 -6.79 2.91
N PHE A 234 6.89 -5.84 2.52
CA PHE A 234 6.89 -4.52 3.13
C PHE A 234 5.71 -4.43 4.11
N ALA A 235 5.92 -3.80 5.27
CA ALA A 235 4.85 -3.45 6.20
C ALA A 235 5.10 -2.11 6.88
N SER A 236 4.03 -1.38 7.19
CA SER A 236 4.11 -0.03 7.74
C SER A 236 2.91 0.34 8.58
N VAL A 237 3.16 1.14 9.62
CA VAL A 237 2.14 1.81 10.43
C VAL A 237 2.64 3.19 10.86
N GLY A 238 1.72 4.14 11.02
CA GLY A 238 2.02 5.50 11.45
C GLY A 238 2.61 6.39 10.34
N PHE A 239 3.31 7.44 10.76
CA PHE A 239 3.90 8.44 9.89
C PHE A 239 5.24 8.00 9.35
N THR A 240 5.50 8.27 8.07
CA THR A 240 6.88 8.32 7.59
C THR A 240 7.62 9.51 8.20
N GLU A 241 8.95 9.48 8.16
CA GLU A 241 9.78 10.57 8.65
C GLU A 241 9.45 11.90 7.95
N ASP A 242 9.29 11.88 6.62
CA ASP A 242 8.94 13.04 5.82
C ASP A 242 7.53 13.56 6.11
N GLU A 243 6.55 12.67 6.29
CA GLU A 243 5.20 13.04 6.68
C GLU A 243 5.19 13.73 8.04
N TYR A 244 5.87 13.16 9.03
CA TYR A 244 5.95 13.71 10.38
C TYR A 244 6.69 15.05 10.40
N ARG A 245 7.85 15.14 9.73
CA ARG A 245 8.64 16.37 9.64
C ARG A 245 7.85 17.51 8.99
N ARG A 246 7.08 17.22 7.94
CA ARG A 246 6.24 18.24 7.27
C ARG A 246 5.12 18.77 8.17
N LEU A 247 4.55 17.92 9.03
CA LEU A 247 3.43 18.29 9.91
C LEU A 247 3.89 18.95 11.22
N HIS A 248 5.04 18.53 11.75
CA HIS A 248 5.49 18.89 13.11
C HIS A 248 6.81 19.69 13.12
N GLY A 249 7.45 19.90 11.97
CA GLY A 249 8.68 20.68 11.81
C GLY A 249 9.98 19.89 12.01
N SER A 250 9.95 18.80 12.78
CA SER A 250 11.10 17.92 13.00
C SER A 250 10.67 16.47 13.19
N ALA A 251 11.56 15.54 12.86
CA ALA A 251 11.41 14.11 13.08
C ALA A 251 12.78 13.53 13.44
N THR A 252 12.82 12.47 14.23
CA THR A 252 14.03 11.66 14.42
C THR A 252 13.71 10.23 14.05
N SER A 253 14.59 9.57 13.31
CA SER A 253 14.41 8.18 12.93
C SER A 253 15.68 7.36 13.16
N ARG A 254 15.51 6.05 13.20
CA ARG A 254 16.60 5.08 13.11
C ARG A 254 16.24 3.99 12.15
N THR A 255 17.24 3.57 11.39
CA THR A 255 17.12 2.57 10.34
C THR A 255 18.22 1.55 10.54
N ILE A 256 17.86 0.27 10.53
CA ILE A 256 18.81 -0.84 10.65
C ILE A 256 18.70 -1.76 9.45
N PRO A 257 19.81 -2.27 8.90
CA PRO A 257 19.75 -3.28 7.87
C PRO A 257 19.30 -4.61 8.48
N LEU A 258 18.56 -5.41 7.71
CA LEU A 258 18.08 -6.71 8.17
C LEU A 258 19.23 -7.70 8.42
N SER A 259 20.39 -7.50 7.79
CA SER A 259 21.63 -8.24 8.10
C SER A 259 22.12 -8.07 9.56
N ALA A 260 21.67 -7.03 10.27
CA ALA A 260 21.91 -6.90 11.71
C ALA A 260 21.03 -7.82 12.57
N VAL A 261 19.94 -8.37 12.01
CA VAL A 261 19.00 -9.24 12.73
C VAL A 261 19.46 -10.70 12.66
N PRO A 262 19.78 -11.35 13.79
CA PRO A 262 20.35 -12.70 13.78
C PRO A 262 19.46 -13.74 13.08
N LYS A 263 18.14 -13.64 13.24
CA LYS A 263 17.21 -14.56 12.58
C LYS A 263 17.25 -14.46 11.05
N ALA A 264 17.42 -13.26 10.50
CA ALA A 264 17.49 -13.04 9.05
C ALA A 264 18.72 -13.73 8.44
N ARG A 265 19.87 -13.64 9.11
CA ARG A 265 21.10 -14.35 8.74
C ARG A 265 20.93 -15.87 8.79
N ILE A 266 20.25 -16.39 9.82
CA ILE A 266 19.93 -17.82 9.93
C ILE A 266 19.05 -18.28 8.75
N LEU A 267 18.08 -17.46 8.34
CA LEU A 267 17.21 -17.74 7.20
C LEU A 267 17.91 -17.51 5.84
N ARG A 268 19.09 -16.88 5.83
CA ARG A 268 19.78 -16.39 4.61
C ARG A 268 18.90 -15.43 3.80
N GLN A 269 18.08 -14.65 4.49
CA GLN A 269 17.18 -13.64 3.93
C GLN A 269 17.55 -12.29 4.54
N GLU A 270 18.66 -11.72 4.08
CA GLU A 270 19.26 -10.51 4.67
C GLU A 270 18.84 -9.23 3.93
N HIS A 271 18.17 -9.35 2.77
CA HIS A 271 17.55 -8.22 2.08
C HIS A 271 16.41 -7.67 2.92
N GLY A 272 16.54 -6.41 3.32
CA GLY A 272 15.56 -5.76 4.15
C GLY A 272 16.11 -4.68 5.05
N THR A 273 15.19 -3.94 5.64
CA THR A 273 15.49 -2.80 6.50
C THR A 273 14.32 -2.59 7.46
N ILE A 274 14.61 -2.20 8.69
CA ILE A 274 13.59 -1.82 9.68
C ILE A 274 13.87 -0.38 10.11
N LYS A 275 12.83 0.46 10.08
CA LYS A 275 12.88 1.87 10.45
C LYS A 275 11.85 2.20 11.53
N ILE A 276 12.28 2.96 12.53
CA ILE A 276 11.42 3.54 13.57
C ILE A 276 11.52 5.06 13.47
N VAL A 277 10.37 5.72 13.44
CA VAL A 277 10.23 7.18 13.48
C VAL A 277 9.69 7.58 14.85
N VAL A 278 10.31 8.58 15.47
CA VAL A 278 9.94 9.08 16.80
C VAL A 278 9.74 10.59 16.81
N ASP A 279 8.85 11.04 17.69
CA ASP A 279 8.73 12.43 18.10
C ASP A 279 9.98 12.83 18.93
N PRO A 280 10.80 13.78 18.47
CA PRO A 280 12.02 14.18 19.20
C PRO A 280 11.75 14.82 20.56
N ALA A 281 10.56 15.37 20.81
CA ALA A 281 10.24 16.01 22.09
C ALA A 281 9.85 15.00 23.18
N SER A 282 9.20 13.90 22.79
CA SER A 282 8.61 12.93 23.72
C SER A 282 9.21 11.52 23.64
N ASN A 283 10.08 11.25 22.66
CA ASN A 283 10.61 9.93 22.32
C ASN A 283 9.54 8.90 21.94
N ARG A 284 8.29 9.33 21.72
CA ARG A 284 7.20 8.46 21.31
C ARG A 284 7.40 7.95 19.90
N ILE A 285 7.12 6.68 19.69
CA ILE A 285 7.09 6.06 18.37
C ILE A 285 5.87 6.57 17.63
N VAL A 286 6.10 7.18 16.47
CA VAL A 286 5.06 7.75 15.60
C VAL A 286 4.96 7.02 14.26
N GLY A 287 5.92 6.15 13.96
CA GLY A 287 5.91 5.29 12.78
C GLY A 287 6.88 4.11 12.91
N VAL A 288 6.49 2.97 12.34
CA VAL A 288 7.34 1.79 12.18
C VAL A 288 7.17 1.26 10.77
N HIS A 289 8.27 0.99 10.09
CA HIS A 289 8.29 0.54 8.71
C HIS A 289 9.32 -0.58 8.55
N ALA A 290 8.99 -1.61 7.78
CA ALA A 290 9.89 -2.73 7.57
C ALA A 290 9.80 -3.27 6.15
N VAL A 291 10.95 -3.59 5.56
CA VAL A 291 11.10 -4.55 4.47
C VAL A 291 11.79 -5.76 5.06
N SER A 292 11.10 -6.90 5.14
CA SER A 292 11.61 -8.09 5.81
C SER A 292 10.73 -9.32 5.51
N PRO A 293 11.27 -10.55 5.58
CA PRO A 293 10.43 -11.73 5.74
C PRO A 293 9.52 -11.57 6.98
N TYR A 294 8.25 -11.91 6.84
CA TYR A 294 7.25 -11.80 7.92
C TYR A 294 6.98 -10.36 8.42
N ALA A 295 7.33 -9.31 7.65
CA ALA A 295 7.07 -7.93 8.04
C ALA A 295 5.59 -7.69 8.38
N ALA A 296 4.65 -8.28 7.61
CA ALA A 296 3.22 -8.14 7.85
C ALA A 296 2.76 -8.77 9.18
N GLU A 297 3.51 -9.74 9.71
CA GLU A 297 3.20 -10.38 10.99
C GLU A 297 3.69 -9.54 12.16
N PHE A 298 4.97 -9.13 12.15
CA PHE A 298 5.55 -8.44 13.30
C PHE A 298 5.25 -6.94 13.35
N ILE A 299 4.76 -6.32 12.27
CA ILE A 299 4.37 -4.90 12.26
C ILE A 299 3.31 -4.57 13.33
N MET A 300 2.56 -5.58 13.77
CA MET A 300 1.55 -5.44 14.82
C MET A 300 2.13 -4.96 16.16
N GLU A 301 3.40 -5.21 16.45
CA GLU A 301 4.09 -4.59 17.59
C GLU A 301 4.16 -3.07 17.42
N GLY A 302 4.55 -2.60 16.23
CA GLY A 302 4.54 -1.18 15.87
C GLY A 302 3.15 -0.56 15.96
N VAL A 303 2.10 -1.31 15.59
CA VAL A 303 0.71 -0.85 15.70
C VAL A 303 0.35 -0.56 17.16
N ILE A 304 0.71 -1.47 18.07
CA ILE A 304 0.47 -1.28 19.50
C ILE A 304 1.29 -0.10 20.02
N ALA A 305 2.56 0.00 19.63
CA ALA A 305 3.45 1.09 20.05
C ALA A 305 2.92 2.47 19.65
N VAL A 306 2.54 2.66 18.39
CA VAL A 306 1.96 3.91 17.88
C VAL A 306 0.62 4.21 18.57
N LYS A 307 -0.25 3.21 18.68
CA LYS A 307 -1.58 3.38 19.26
C LYS A 307 -1.55 3.75 20.74
N GLN A 308 -0.64 3.16 21.51
CA GLN A 308 -0.50 3.42 22.95
C GLN A 308 0.43 4.62 23.24
N GLY A 309 1.06 5.20 22.22
CA GLY A 309 2.04 6.27 22.39
C GLY A 309 3.27 5.83 23.19
N MET A 310 3.72 4.60 22.96
CA MET A 310 4.93 4.05 23.57
C MET A 310 6.17 4.79 23.06
N THR A 311 7.19 4.87 23.91
CA THR A 311 8.51 5.37 23.57
C THR A 311 9.40 4.25 23.04
N PHE A 312 10.52 4.60 22.39
CA PHE A 312 11.50 3.58 22.02
C PHE A 312 12.11 2.87 23.24
N ASN A 313 12.14 3.50 24.42
CA ASN A 313 12.62 2.85 25.65
C ASN A 313 11.69 1.73 26.10
N ASP A 314 10.38 1.92 25.96
CA ASP A 314 9.40 0.88 26.31
C ASP A 314 9.61 -0.39 25.46
N ILE A 315 10.06 -0.25 24.20
CA ILE A 315 10.44 -1.37 23.33
C ILE A 315 11.77 -2.00 23.78
N ILE A 316 12.77 -1.20 24.16
CA ILE A 316 14.06 -1.70 24.66
C ILE A 316 13.88 -2.55 25.92
N GLU A 317 13.01 -2.12 26.84
CA GLU A 317 12.73 -2.80 28.10
C GLU A 317 11.93 -4.11 27.92
N ASN A 318 11.29 -4.32 26.75
CA ASN A 318 10.61 -5.55 26.44
C ASN A 318 11.58 -6.70 26.09
N SER A 319 11.41 -7.84 26.73
CA SER A 319 12.10 -9.07 26.35
C SER A 319 11.52 -9.62 25.04
N HIS A 320 12.28 -9.50 23.96
CA HIS A 320 11.95 -10.12 22.68
C HIS A 320 12.43 -11.57 22.67
N ILE A 321 11.68 -12.46 22.02
CA ILE A 321 12.09 -13.85 21.86
C ILE A 321 13.28 -13.92 20.91
N PHE A 322 14.35 -14.62 21.30
CA PHE A 322 15.54 -14.82 20.49
C PHE A 322 15.66 -16.29 20.01
N PRO A 323 16.01 -16.54 18.74
CA PRO A 323 16.11 -15.59 17.62
C PRO A 323 14.77 -15.45 16.87
N THR A 324 14.29 -14.22 16.70
CA THR A 324 13.11 -13.91 15.87
C THR A 324 13.39 -12.73 14.94
N VAL A 325 12.60 -12.57 13.87
CA VAL A 325 12.73 -11.38 13.00
C VAL A 325 12.17 -10.14 13.70
N SER A 326 11.13 -10.30 14.53
CA SER A 326 10.53 -9.23 15.34
C SER A 326 11.52 -8.57 16.30
N GLU A 327 12.57 -9.27 16.75
CA GLU A 327 13.69 -8.67 17.49
C GLU A 327 14.33 -7.48 16.76
N GLY A 328 14.21 -7.42 15.43
CA GLY A 328 14.63 -6.27 14.65
C GLY A 328 13.97 -4.95 15.06
N ILE A 329 12.75 -4.96 15.58
CA ILE A 329 12.12 -3.76 16.16
C ILE A 329 12.88 -3.31 17.42
N LYS A 330 13.24 -4.23 18.32
CA LYS A 330 14.08 -3.93 19.50
C LYS A 330 15.45 -3.39 19.09
N LEU A 331 16.13 -4.02 18.13
CA LEU A 331 17.43 -3.56 17.65
C LEU A 331 17.33 -2.15 17.05
N ALA A 332 16.27 -1.86 16.29
CA ALA A 332 16.02 -0.52 15.77
C ALA A 332 15.81 0.50 16.90
N ALA A 333 15.07 0.13 17.95
CA ALA A 333 14.88 0.97 19.13
C ALA A 333 16.20 1.19 19.91
N GLN A 334 17.00 0.14 20.13
CA GLN A 334 18.30 0.24 20.81
C GLN A 334 19.27 1.17 20.07
N SER A 335 19.19 1.24 18.73
CA SER A 335 20.05 2.12 17.92
C SER A 335 19.84 3.62 18.15
N PHE A 336 18.80 4.04 18.88
CA PHE A 336 18.67 5.41 19.38
C PHE A 336 19.66 5.73 20.51
N THR A 337 20.08 4.72 21.26
CA THR A 337 20.90 4.87 22.48
C THR A 337 22.33 4.41 22.31
N ARG A 338 22.62 3.54 21.35
CA ARG A 338 23.93 2.90 21.18
C ARG A 338 24.20 2.49 19.73
N ASP A 339 25.48 2.25 19.42
CA ASP A 339 25.91 1.71 18.14
C ASP A 339 25.73 0.18 18.12
N LEU A 340 24.94 -0.32 17.17
CA LEU A 340 24.65 -1.75 17.04
C LEU A 340 25.89 -2.59 16.75
N SER A 341 26.90 -2.03 16.08
CA SER A 341 28.15 -2.74 15.75
C SER A 341 29.00 -3.05 17.00
N MET A 342 28.74 -2.33 18.09
CA MET A 342 29.44 -2.47 19.37
C MET A 342 28.67 -3.35 20.38
N MET A 343 27.50 -3.87 20.00
CA MET A 343 26.69 -4.73 20.87
C MET A 343 27.12 -6.20 20.75
N SER A 344 27.21 -6.87 21.91
CA SER A 344 27.26 -8.33 21.95
C SER A 344 25.88 -8.92 21.61
N CYS A 345 25.85 -10.16 21.11
CA CYS A 345 24.65 -10.81 20.57
C CYS A 345 23.45 -10.89 21.55
N CYS A 346 23.66 -10.72 22.85
CA CYS A 346 22.62 -10.86 23.89
C CYS A 346 22.53 -9.62 24.79
N MET A 347 23.00 -8.46 24.31
CA MET A 347 22.98 -7.23 25.11
C MET A 347 21.57 -6.62 25.11
N GLU A 348 20.97 -6.55 26.30
CA GLU A 348 19.75 -5.75 26.54
C GLU A 348 20.10 -4.29 26.83
#